data_AF-A0A1H8Y7Z1-F1
#
_entry.id   AF-A0A1H8Y7Z1-F1
#
_cell.length_a   1.000
_cell.length_b   1.000
_cell.length_c   1.000
_cell.angle_alpha   90.00
_cell.angle_beta   90.00
_cell.angle_gamma   90.00
#
_symmetry.space_group_name_H-M   'P 1'
#
loop_
_entity.id
_entity.type
_entity.pdbx_description
1 polymer ?
#
loop_
_entity_poly.entity_id
_entity_poly.type
_entity_poly.pdbx_seq_one_letter_code
_entity_poly.pdbx_strand_id
1 'polypeptide(L)'
;MSQMSFSDFEYAGKRKQTRRERFLAEMDQVVPWAGLLELIEPFYPKAGGGRKPYPLETMLRIHLLQNWFSLSDPAMEEALYEITPMRQFARLTLSAPIP
;
A
#
# COMPACT_ATOMS: atom_id res chain seq x y z
N MET A 1 -12.48 12.40 -2.25
CA MET A 1 -12.30 11.47 -3.37
C MET A 1 -10.90 11.64 -3.91
N SER A 2 -10.07 10.60 -3.89
CA SER A 2 -8.74 10.64 -4.53
C SER A 2 -8.93 10.57 -6.04
N GLN A 3 -8.29 11.49 -6.78
CA GLN A 3 -8.34 11.49 -8.24
C GLN A 3 -7.48 10.35 -8.77
N MET A 4 -8.10 9.39 -9.46
CA MET A 4 -7.38 8.29 -10.12
C MET A 4 -6.47 8.83 -11.22
N SER A 5 -5.24 8.32 -11.31
CA SER A 5 -4.33 8.69 -12.40
C SER A 5 -4.72 7.98 -13.69
N PHE A 6 -4.23 8.47 -14.83
CA PHE A 6 -4.39 7.81 -16.12
C PHE A 6 -3.91 6.33 -16.09
N SER A 7 -2.80 6.07 -15.39
CA SER A 7 -2.27 4.71 -15.21
C SER A 7 -3.18 3.80 -14.37
N ASP A 8 -3.95 4.35 -13.42
CA ASP A 8 -4.95 3.57 -12.67
C ASP A 8 -6.12 3.16 -13.58
N PHE A 9 -6.57 4.06 -14.46
CA PHE A 9 -7.64 3.77 -15.42
C PHE A 9 -7.22 2.73 -16.47
N GLU A 10 -6.01 2.83 -17.02
CA GLU A 10 -5.48 1.80 -17.94
C GLU A 10 -5.39 0.43 -17.28
N TYR A 11 -5.01 0.38 -16.00
CA TYR A 11 -4.93 -0.86 -15.25
C TYR A 11 -6.32 -1.48 -15.01
N ALA A 12 -7.31 -0.67 -14.66
CA ALA A 12 -8.69 -1.12 -14.44
C ALA A 12 -9.34 -1.74 -15.70
N GLY A 13 -8.88 -1.36 -16.90
CA GLY A 13 -9.35 -1.91 -18.18
C GLY A 13 -8.83 -3.32 -18.51
N LYS A 14 -7.95 -3.91 -17.70
CA LYS A 14 -7.38 -5.24 -17.97
C LYS A 14 -8.39 -6.36 -17.76
N ARG A 15 -8.45 -7.31 -18.70
CA ARG A 15 -9.35 -8.48 -18.66
C ARG A 15 -8.86 -9.63 -17.78
N LYS A 16 -7.56 -9.72 -17.51
CA LYS A 16 -6.96 -10.82 -16.76
C LYS A 16 -6.52 -10.33 -15.38
N GLN A 17 -7.13 -10.91 -14.34
CA GLN A 17 -6.65 -10.79 -12.98
C GLN A 17 -5.44 -11.72 -12.76
N THR A 18 -4.34 -11.17 -12.30
CA THR A 18 -3.12 -11.88 -11.95
C THR A 18 -3.27 -12.61 -10.61
N ARG A 19 -2.43 -13.62 -10.36
CA ARG A 19 -2.39 -14.33 -9.07
C ARG A 19 -2.10 -13.39 -7.91
N ARG A 20 -1.24 -12.38 -8.13
CA ARG A 20 -0.88 -11.37 -7.14
C ARG A 20 -2.08 -10.50 -6.79
N GLU A 21 -2.83 -9.99 -7.77
CA GLU A 21 -4.05 -9.20 -7.50
C GLU A 21 -5.09 -9.98 -6.72
N ARG A 22 -5.30 -11.26 -7.06
CA ARG A 22 -6.23 -12.12 -6.32
C ARG A 22 -5.78 -12.30 -4.88
N PHE A 23 -4.51 -12.64 -4.66
CA PHE A 23 -3.95 -12.77 -3.31
C PHE A 23 -4.11 -11.47 -2.50
N LEU A 24 -3.76 -10.32 -3.08
CA LEU A 24 -3.89 -9.03 -2.40
C LEU A 24 -5.36 -8.69 -2.07
N ALA A 25 -6.30 -9.00 -2.97
CA ALA A 25 -7.72 -8.83 -2.71
C ALA A 25 -8.22 -9.73 -1.58
N GLU A 26 -7.78 -10.99 -1.52
CA GLU A 26 -8.07 -11.91 -0.42
C GLU A 26 -7.49 -11.39 0.90
N MET A 27 -6.23 -10.95 0.89
CA MET A 27 -5.56 -10.38 2.06
C MET A 27 -6.26 -9.11 2.57
N ASP A 28 -6.78 -8.26 1.67
CA ASP A 28 -7.55 -7.08 2.07
C ASP A 28 -8.82 -7.43 2.86
N GLN A 29 -9.39 -8.62 2.63
CA GLN A 29 -10.58 -9.10 3.35
C GLN A 29 -10.26 -9.86 4.64
N VAL A 30 -9.17 -10.65 4.66
CA VAL A 30 -8.87 -11.51 5.82
C VAL A 30 -8.06 -10.82 6.92
N VAL A 31 -7.30 -9.77 6.59
CA VAL A 31 -6.52 -9.04 7.59
C VAL A 31 -7.46 -8.22 8.48
N PRO A 32 -7.38 -8.34 9.82
CA PRO A 32 -8.24 -7.60 10.75
C PRO A 32 -7.74 -6.15 10.91
N TRP A 33 -7.89 -5.33 9.86
CA TRP A 33 -7.31 -3.98 9.77
C TRP A 33 -7.63 -3.11 10.98
N ALA A 34 -8.90 -2.98 11.36
CA ALA A 34 -9.31 -2.11 12.47
C ALA A 34 -8.58 -2.47 13.78
N GLY A 35 -8.57 -3.75 14.15
CA GLY A 35 -7.90 -4.20 15.38
C GLY A 35 -6.38 -4.02 15.35
N LEU A 36 -5.74 -4.21 14.18
CA LEU A 36 -4.30 -3.96 14.05
C LEU A 36 -3.97 -2.47 14.11
N LEU A 37 -4.77 -1.62 13.47
CA LEU A 37 -4.58 -0.18 13.49
C LEU A 37 -4.74 0.38 14.92
N GLU A 38 -5.80 0.00 15.63
CA GLU A 38 -6.03 0.40 17.03
C GLU A 38 -4.88 -0.03 17.95
N LEU A 39 -4.30 -1.22 17.72
CA LEU A 39 -3.18 -1.72 18.52
C LEU A 39 -1.89 -0.93 18.28
N ILE A 40 -1.64 -0.49 17.05
CA ILE A 40 -0.39 0.17 16.66
C ILE A 40 -0.46 1.70 16.85
N GLU A 41 -1.64 2.30 16.71
CA GLU A 41 -1.86 3.74 16.75
C GLU A 41 -1.18 4.45 17.94
N PRO A 42 -1.21 3.93 19.18
CA PRO A 42 -0.56 4.58 20.33
C PRO A 42 0.97 4.73 20.18
N PHE A 43 1.60 3.86 19.39
CA PHE A 43 3.05 3.80 19.18
C PHE A 43 3.48 4.45 17.87
N TYR A 44 2.53 4.75 16.98
CA TYR A 44 2.86 5.30 15.68
C TYR A 44 3.30 6.77 15.79
N PRO A 45 4.37 7.19 15.07
CA PRO A 45 4.87 8.56 15.17
C PRO A 45 3.78 9.59 14.87
N LYS A 46 3.62 10.55 15.77
CA LYS A 46 2.74 11.70 15.56
C LYS A 46 3.48 12.78 14.78
N ALA A 47 2.77 13.50 13.92
CA ALA A 47 3.37 14.57 13.12
C ALA A 47 3.99 15.63 14.05
N GLY A 48 5.31 15.80 13.95
CA GLY A 48 6.07 16.89 14.56
C GLY A 48 6.42 17.97 13.52
N GLY A 49 7.49 18.75 13.77
CA GLY A 49 7.97 19.79 12.85
C GLY A 49 8.75 19.28 11.62
N GLY A 50 8.90 17.97 11.45
CA GLY A 50 9.67 17.35 10.35
C GLY A 50 8.79 16.81 9.21
N ARG A 51 9.35 15.90 8.39
CA ARG A 51 8.58 15.16 7.37
C ARG A 51 7.40 14.47 8.06
N LYS A 52 6.19 14.76 7.58
CA LYS A 52 4.99 14.10 8.11
C LYS A 52 5.10 12.60 7.86
N PRO A 53 4.85 11.75 8.87
CA PRO A 53 4.78 10.32 8.65
C PRO A 53 3.64 10.01 7.67
N TYR A 54 3.81 8.96 6.89
CA TYR A 54 2.72 8.44 6.06
C TYR A 54 1.56 7.95 6.95
N PRO A 55 0.34 7.81 6.41
CA PRO A 55 -0.76 7.22 7.17
C PRO A 55 -0.38 5.83 7.71
N LEU A 56 -0.77 5.54 8.96
CA LEU A 56 -0.47 4.27 9.62
C LEU A 56 -0.93 3.07 8.78
N GLU A 57 -2.14 3.12 8.22
CA GLU A 57 -2.66 2.04 7.38
C GLU A 57 -1.79 1.80 6.13
N THR A 58 -1.33 2.87 5.48
CA THR A 58 -0.41 2.77 4.33
C THR A 58 0.88 2.06 4.73
N MET A 59 1.50 2.46 5.84
CA MET A 59 2.74 1.83 6.29
C MET A 59 2.56 0.38 6.72
N LEU A 60 1.46 0.06 7.41
CA LEU A 60 1.13 -1.31 7.78
C LEU A 60 0.97 -2.19 6.53
N ARG A 61 0.26 -1.71 5.51
CA ARG A 61 0.11 -2.41 4.22
C ARG A 61 1.47 -2.63 3.53
N ILE A 62 2.38 -1.65 3.57
CA ILE A 62 3.73 -1.78 3.03
C ILE A 62 4.53 -2.86 3.77
N HIS A 63 4.50 -2.87 5.10
CA HIS A 63 5.19 -3.91 5.88
C HIS A 63 4.61 -5.31 5.63
N LEU A 64 3.30 -5.43 5.45
CA LEU A 64 2.69 -6.70 5.06
C LEU A 64 3.13 -7.14 3.67
N LEU A 65 3.20 -6.23 2.70
CA LEU A 65 3.73 -6.52 1.36
C LEU A 65 5.19 -6.99 1.42
N GLN A 66 6.03 -6.31 2.22
CA GLN A 66 7.41 -6.72 2.45
C GLN A 66 7.49 -8.15 3.00
N ASN A 67 6.66 -8.48 4.00
CA ASN A 67 6.63 -9.81 4.60
C ASN A 67 6.10 -10.89 3.65
N TRP A 68 5.04 -10.62 2.88
CA TRP A 68 4.43 -11.62 1.99
C TRP A 68 5.26 -11.92 0.74
N PHE A 69 6.01 -10.92 0.25
CA PHE A 69 6.82 -11.04 -0.96
C PHE A 69 8.33 -11.08 -0.69
N SER A 70 8.74 -11.13 0.58
CA SER A 70 10.14 -11.13 1.02
C SER A 70 10.95 -9.97 0.43
N LEU A 71 10.38 -8.76 0.43
CA LEU A 71 11.00 -7.56 -0.11
C LEU A 71 11.72 -6.79 0.99
N SER A 72 12.94 -6.34 0.69
CA SER A 72 13.65 -5.35 1.51
C SER A 72 13.04 -3.95 1.36
N ASP A 73 13.47 -2.98 2.18
CA ASP A 73 13.02 -1.59 2.04
C ASP A 73 13.29 -1.02 0.63
N PRO A 74 14.52 -1.13 0.06
CA PRO A 74 14.76 -0.64 -1.30
C PRO A 74 13.93 -1.37 -2.37
N ALA A 75 13.80 -2.70 -2.25
CA ALA A 75 13.03 -3.48 -3.20
C ALA A 75 11.52 -3.18 -3.13
N MET A 76 11.01 -2.83 -1.95
CA MET A 76 9.62 -2.42 -1.76
C MET A 76 9.37 -1.03 -2.37
N GLU A 77 10.29 -0.08 -2.20
CA GLU A 77 10.19 1.23 -2.84
C GLU A 77 10.07 1.09 -4.36
N GLU A 78 10.99 0.33 -4.99
CA GLU A 78 10.94 0.03 -6.43
C GLU A 78 9.63 -0.65 -6.83
N ALA A 79 9.18 -1.64 -6.05
CA ALA A 79 7.91 -2.33 -6.30
C ALA A 79 6.70 -1.38 -6.24
N LEU A 80 6.69 -0.37 -5.38
CA LEU A 80 5.62 0.64 -5.33
C LEU A 80 5.61 1.53 -6.58
N TYR A 81 6.76 1.79 -7.22
CA TYR A 81 6.80 2.51 -8.50
C TYR A 81 6.34 1.63 -9.67
N GLU A 82 6.80 0.39 -9.73
CA GLU A 82 6.62 -0.45 -10.93
C GLU A 82 5.35 -1.30 -10.90
N ILE A 83 4.93 -1.78 -9.74
CA ILE A 83 3.87 -2.79 -9.60
C ILE A 83 2.59 -2.13 -9.11
N THR A 84 1.76 -1.70 -10.06
CA THR A 84 0.45 -1.04 -9.81
C THR A 84 -0.41 -1.71 -8.71
N PRO A 85 -0.65 -3.04 -8.70
CA PRO A 85 -1.52 -3.62 -7.69
C PRO A 85 -0.92 -3.59 -6.27
N MET A 86 0.41 -3.61 -6.11
CA MET A 86 1.05 -3.44 -4.80
C MET A 86 0.91 -1.99 -4.31
N ARG A 87 1.12 -1.02 -5.22
CA ARG A 87 0.91 0.40 -4.93
C ARG A 87 -0.54 0.70 -4.51
N GLN A 88 -1.51 0.18 -5.27
CA GLN A 88 -2.94 0.35 -4.97
C GLN A 88 -3.32 -0.34 -3.66
N PHE A 89 -2.79 -1.55 -3.40
CA PHE A 89 -2.99 -2.22 -2.12
C PHE A 89 -2.49 -1.40 -0.93
N ALA A 90 -1.40 -0.64 -1.09
CA ALA A 90 -0.87 0.29 -0.09
C ALA A 90 -1.61 1.64 -0.01
N ARG A 91 -2.69 1.83 -0.77
CA ARG A 91 -3.46 3.10 -0.88
C ARG A 91 -2.62 4.27 -1.41
N LEU A 92 -1.61 3.99 -2.23
CA LEU A 92 -0.75 5.01 -2.84
C LEU A 92 -1.14 5.27 -4.31
N THR A 93 -0.78 6.45 -4.79
CA THR A 93 -0.91 6.86 -6.20
C THR A 93 0.41 7.45 -6.68
N LEU A 94 0.65 7.45 -7.98
CA LEU A 94 1.87 8.06 -8.57
C LEU A 94 1.83 9.61 -8.56
N SER A 95 0.70 10.20 -8.16
CA SER A 95 0.55 11.66 -8.03
C SER A 95 1.13 12.21 -6.72
N ALA A 96 1.51 11.35 -5.78
CA ALA A 96 2.09 11.71 -4.49
C ALA A 96 3.44 11.01 -4.30
N PRO A 97 4.31 11.53 -3.41
CA PRO A 97 5.57 10.86 -3.09
C PRO A 97 5.32 9.43 -2.58
N ILE A 98 6.14 8.49 -3.06
CA ILE A 98 6.20 7.13 -2.54
C ILE A 98 7.18 7.14 -1.34
N PRO A 99 6.92 6.36 -0.28
CA PRO A 99 7.78 6.28 0.90
C PRO A 99 9.24 6.00 0.59
#